data_AF-A0A925P7J3-F1
#
_entry.id   AF-A0A925P7J3-F1
#
_cell.length_a   1.000
_cell.length_b   1.000
_cell.length_c   1.000
_cell.angle_alpha   90.00
_cell.angle_beta   90.00
_cell.angle_gamma   90.00
#
_symmetry.space_group_name_H-M   'P 1'
#
loop_
_entity.id
_entity.type
_entity.pdbx_description
1 polymer ?
#
loop_
_entity_poly.entity_id
_entity_poly.type
_entity_poly.pdbx_seq_one_letter_code
_entity_poly.pdbx_strand_id
1 'polypeptide(L)'
;MLWLYRLIFLPLAILAAPYYGWRMRRRGGYGAHFGQRFGATPPLPAKRPGVKRVWLQAVSVGEMLAVAPLLEAWKNDPAVEVYLTTTTSTGYALAEERYRKTGVVMGLGYFPLDFWACSARAWRAVRPDLAILTEGERWPEHMHQAAGRGVPVVAVNARLSDRSFRRMRRLGPLARLLTRGLTRVLAASAGDAERFEQFGVSAACIAVTGNLKLDVVLPVVSVEEAARFRRELGLEDSEGPGLRVLLGASTWPGEEAALIAAWRGIAAKGWRLLIVPRHAERRDEIEAMLA
;
A
#
# COMPACT_ATOMS: atom_id res chain seq x y z
N MET A 1 -16.56 23.44 6.48
CA MET A 1 -16.48 21.98 6.66
C MET A 1 -15.10 21.51 7.10
N LEU A 2 -14.00 21.90 6.44
CA LEU A 2 -12.65 21.50 6.88
C LEU A 2 -12.29 22.00 8.30
N TRP A 3 -12.78 23.17 8.71
CA TRP A 3 -12.60 23.66 10.09
C TRP A 3 -13.18 22.70 11.14
N LEU A 4 -14.29 22.02 10.85
CA LEU A 4 -14.90 21.04 11.75
C LEU A 4 -14.00 19.80 11.87
N TYR A 5 -13.43 19.36 10.75
CA TYR A 5 -12.42 18.31 10.76
C TYR A 5 -11.21 18.71 11.62
N ARG A 6 -10.67 19.92 11.46
CA ARG A 6 -9.56 20.43 12.28
C ARG A 6 -9.90 20.49 13.77
N LEU A 7 -11.11 20.95 14.10
CA LEU A 7 -11.59 21.06 15.49
C LEU A 7 -11.71 19.68 16.16
N ILE A 8 -12.26 18.69 15.44
CA ILE A 8 -12.48 17.33 15.96
C ILE A 8 -11.19 16.51 15.95
N PHE A 9 -10.28 16.76 15.00
CA PHE A 9 -9.06 15.96 14.83
C PHE A 9 -8.21 15.95 16.09
N LEU A 10 -7.95 17.10 16.71
CA LEU A 10 -7.02 17.19 17.83
C LEU A 10 -7.53 16.45 19.09
N PRO A 11 -8.79 16.62 19.55
CA PRO A 11 -9.34 15.81 20.63
C PRO A 11 -9.29 14.32 20.33
N LEU A 12 -9.70 13.89 19.13
CA LEU A 12 -9.65 12.47 18.74
C LEU A 12 -8.22 11.94 18.70
N ALA A 13 -7.26 12.73 18.21
CA ALA A 13 -5.86 12.36 18.16
C ALA A 13 -5.27 12.20 19.57
N ILE A 14 -5.60 13.10 20.51
CA ILE A 14 -5.18 13.02 21.91
C ILE A 14 -5.76 11.76 22.57
N LEU A 15 -7.06 11.50 22.40
CA LEU A 15 -7.71 10.31 22.95
C LEU A 15 -7.14 9.01 22.36
N ALA A 16 -6.80 9.01 21.07
CA ALA A 16 -6.24 7.85 20.40
C ALA A 16 -4.72 7.69 20.59
N ALA A 17 -4.01 8.73 21.04
CA ALA A 17 -2.56 8.75 21.15
C ALA A 17 -1.99 7.65 22.05
N PRO A 18 -2.56 7.32 23.24
CA PRO A 18 -2.04 6.23 24.06
C PRO A 18 -2.11 4.88 23.35
N TYR A 19 -3.24 4.59 22.69
CA TYR A 19 -3.45 3.35 21.94
C TYR A 19 -2.48 3.23 20.76
N TYR A 20 -2.39 4.27 19.93
CA TYR A 20 -1.48 4.25 18.78
C TYR A 20 -0.02 4.31 19.19
N GLY A 21 0.32 5.04 20.26
CA GLY A 21 1.67 5.08 20.84
C GLY A 21 2.11 3.71 21.34
N TRP A 22 1.25 3.00 22.10
CA TRP A 22 1.51 1.62 22.52
C TRP A 22 1.69 0.68 21.31
N ARG A 23 0.82 0.79 20.30
CA ARG A 23 0.90 -0.02 19.08
C ARG A 23 2.17 0.26 18.27
N MET A 24 2.57 1.52 18.16
CA MET A 24 3.82 1.93 17.49
C MET A 24 5.04 1.42 18.26
N ARG A 25 5.02 1.51 19.61
CA ARG A 25 6.09 0.98 20.46
C ARG A 25 6.24 -0.54 20.31
N ARG A 26 5.14 -1.29 20.31
CA ARG A 26 5.17 -2.76 20.09
C ARG A 26 5.66 -3.14 18.70
N ARG A 27 5.36 -2.33 17.67
CA ARG A 27 5.84 -2.58 16.30
C ARG A 27 7.31 -2.23 16.10
N GLY A 28 7.82 -1.22 16.82
CA GLY A 28 9.17 -0.72 16.62
C GLY A 28 9.40 -0.04 15.26
N GLY A 29 10.62 0.42 15.01
CA GLY A 29 11.05 0.94 13.70
C GLY A 29 10.64 2.38 13.35
N TYR A 30 9.91 3.08 14.21
CA TYR A 30 9.58 4.51 13.99
C TYR A 30 10.73 5.48 14.37
N GLY A 31 11.65 4.99 15.22
CA GLY A 31 12.88 5.62 15.73
C GLY A 31 13.15 7.08 15.34
N ALA A 32 14.30 7.33 14.71
CA ALA A 32 14.84 8.67 14.44
C ALA A 32 13.96 9.55 13.52
N HIS A 33 12.98 8.96 12.83
CA HIS A 33 12.17 9.65 11.83
C HIS A 33 10.76 10.00 12.31
N PHE A 34 10.40 9.69 13.56
CA PHE A 34 9.06 9.95 14.10
C PHE A 34 8.65 11.43 14.00
N GLY A 35 9.60 12.37 14.14
CA GLY A 35 9.36 13.80 13.98
C GLY A 35 8.73 14.19 12.63
N GLN A 36 8.96 13.39 11.58
CA GLN A 36 8.38 13.62 10.26
C GLN A 36 6.85 13.51 10.27
N ARG A 37 6.27 12.72 11.19
CA ARG A 37 4.81 12.67 11.44
C ARG A 37 4.26 14.03 11.88
N PHE A 38 5.07 14.88 12.50
CA PHE A 38 4.69 16.24 12.88
C PHE A 38 5.10 17.29 11.84
N GLY A 39 5.50 16.84 10.65
CA GLY A 39 5.96 17.70 9.56
C GLY A 39 7.44 18.09 9.67
N ALA A 40 8.24 17.48 10.56
CA ALA A 40 9.69 17.64 10.55
C ALA A 40 10.34 16.81 9.42
N THR A 41 9.85 17.04 8.20
CA THR A 41 10.38 16.45 6.97
C THR A 41 11.81 16.95 6.76
N PRO A 42 12.79 16.05 6.53
CA PRO A 42 14.16 16.46 6.27
C PRO A 42 14.23 17.35 5.02
N PRO A 43 15.19 18.29 4.96
CA PRO A 43 15.36 19.14 3.78
C PRO A 43 15.65 18.25 2.57
N LEU A 44 14.77 18.34 1.56
CA LEU A 44 14.98 17.67 0.29
C LEU A 44 15.95 18.48 -0.58
N PRO A 45 16.70 17.84 -1.48
CA PRO A 45 17.51 18.55 -2.48
C PRO A 45 16.70 19.63 -3.20
N ALA A 46 17.38 20.71 -3.61
CA ALA A 46 16.74 21.74 -4.41
C ALA A 46 16.21 21.14 -5.72
N LYS A 47 14.97 21.48 -6.08
CA LYS A 47 14.36 20.99 -7.32
C LYS A 47 15.13 21.58 -8.50
N ARG A 48 15.63 20.70 -9.38
CA ARG A 48 16.33 21.13 -10.59
C ARG A 48 15.35 21.82 -11.56
N PRO A 49 15.80 22.78 -12.38
CA PRO A 49 14.95 23.39 -13.40
C PRO A 49 14.34 22.33 -14.33
N GLY A 50 13.06 22.47 -14.67
CA GLY A 50 12.34 21.53 -15.54
C GLY A 50 11.87 20.22 -14.88
N VAL A 51 12.41 19.86 -13.72
CA VAL A 51 12.04 18.61 -13.02
C VAL A 51 10.73 18.77 -12.25
N LYS A 52 9.86 17.76 -12.36
CA LYS A 52 8.60 17.62 -11.64
C LYS A 52 8.79 16.74 -10.42
N ARG A 53 8.46 17.28 -9.26
CA ARG A 53 8.50 16.54 -8.00
C ARG A 53 7.15 15.91 -7.71
N VAL A 54 7.13 14.59 -7.60
CA VAL A 54 5.95 13.81 -7.23
C VAL A 54 6.03 13.45 -5.75
N TRP A 55 5.03 13.83 -4.98
CA TRP A 55 4.84 13.30 -3.63
C TRP A 55 3.97 12.05 -3.71
N LEU A 56 4.60 10.88 -3.65
CA LEU A 56 3.93 9.59 -3.73
C LEU A 56 3.73 9.01 -2.33
N GLN A 57 2.49 8.70 -1.98
CA GLN A 57 2.14 8.20 -0.66
C GLN A 57 1.55 6.78 -0.74
N ALA A 58 2.21 5.85 -0.04
CA ALA A 58 1.83 4.46 0.12
C ALA A 58 1.85 4.04 1.60
N VAL A 59 0.68 3.89 2.23
CA VAL A 59 0.50 3.72 3.69
C VAL A 59 1.12 2.42 4.21
N SER A 60 1.03 1.34 3.44
CA SER A 60 1.34 -0.03 3.90
C SER A 60 2.41 -0.72 3.05
N VAL A 61 2.92 -1.87 3.52
CA VAL A 61 3.83 -2.74 2.76
C VAL A 61 3.22 -3.15 1.42
N GLY A 62 1.94 -3.55 1.41
CA GLY A 62 1.26 -3.96 0.19
C GLY A 62 1.13 -2.84 -0.83
N GLU A 63 0.84 -1.62 -0.38
CA GLU A 63 0.82 -0.43 -1.25
C GLU A 63 2.22 -0.05 -1.72
N MET A 64 3.22 -0.20 -0.86
CA MET A 64 4.61 0.08 -1.19
C MET A 64 5.15 -0.88 -2.26
N LEU A 65 4.70 -2.14 -2.26
CA LEU A 65 4.94 -3.08 -3.36
C LEU A 65 4.14 -2.70 -4.61
N ALA A 66 2.90 -2.28 -4.45
CA ALA A 66 2.03 -1.92 -5.57
C ALA A 66 2.56 -0.72 -6.36
N VAL A 67 3.25 0.24 -5.74
CA VAL A 67 3.81 1.39 -6.47
C VAL A 67 5.08 1.09 -7.27
N ALA A 68 5.64 -0.12 -7.19
CA ALA A 68 6.87 -0.49 -7.89
C ALA A 68 6.82 -0.21 -9.41
N PRO A 69 5.75 -0.56 -10.14
CA PRO A 69 5.68 -0.31 -11.59
C PRO A 69 5.69 1.17 -11.95
N LEU A 70 5.08 2.04 -11.11
CA LEU A 70 5.12 3.49 -11.31
C LEU A 70 6.54 4.04 -11.16
N LEU A 71 7.26 3.57 -10.14
CA LEU A 71 8.64 3.98 -9.90
C LEU A 71 9.57 3.48 -11.01
N GLU A 72 9.38 2.25 -11.49
CA GLU A 72 10.18 1.70 -12.59
C GLU A 72 9.93 2.46 -13.90
N ALA A 73 8.68 2.84 -14.19
CA ALA A 73 8.34 3.63 -15.37
C ALA A 73 9.02 5.01 -15.39
N TRP A 74 9.26 5.62 -14.23
CA TRP A 74 9.92 6.92 -14.10
C TRP A 74 11.42 6.84 -13.81
N LYS A 75 11.95 5.64 -13.60
CA LYS A 75 13.34 5.44 -13.14
C LYS A 75 14.38 6.09 -14.04
N ASN A 76 14.12 6.09 -15.35
CA ASN A 76 15.02 6.66 -16.36
C ASN A 76 14.55 8.03 -16.87
N ASP A 77 13.48 8.60 -16.31
CA ASP A 77 12.99 9.93 -16.70
C ASP A 77 13.68 11.01 -15.85
N PRO A 78 14.63 11.78 -16.41
CA PRO A 78 15.34 12.81 -15.65
C PRO A 78 14.43 13.99 -15.26
N ALA A 79 13.25 14.11 -15.87
CA ALA A 79 12.27 15.15 -15.59
C ALA A 79 11.38 14.82 -14.39
N VAL A 80 11.52 13.64 -13.76
CA VAL A 80 10.71 13.24 -12.61
C VAL A 80 11.61 12.91 -11.41
N GLU A 81 11.22 13.41 -10.25
CA GLU A 81 11.80 13.01 -8.96
C GLU A 81 10.68 12.71 -7.96
N VAL A 82 10.87 11.71 -7.11
CA VAL A 82 9.83 11.22 -6.21
C VAL A 82 10.24 11.40 -4.75
N TYR A 83 9.41 12.09 -3.99
CA TYR A 83 9.40 11.99 -2.53
C TYR A 83 8.38 10.94 -2.12
N LEU A 84 8.89 9.79 -1.65
CA LEU A 84 8.07 8.62 -1.33
C LEU A 84 7.83 8.54 0.18
N THR A 85 6.56 8.52 0.57
CA THR A 85 6.17 8.46 1.99
C THR A 85 5.31 7.25 2.32
N THR A 86 5.34 6.90 3.61
CA THR A 86 4.52 5.83 4.18
C THR A 86 4.07 6.18 5.60
N THR A 87 3.20 5.38 6.19
CA THR A 87 2.78 5.58 7.60
C THR A 87 3.26 4.49 8.53
N THR A 88 3.76 3.37 8.00
CA THR A 88 4.14 2.19 8.77
C THR A 88 5.65 1.99 8.75
N SER A 89 6.22 1.56 9.88
CA SER A 89 7.65 1.29 9.98
C SER A 89 8.13 0.16 9.07
N THR A 90 7.29 -0.87 8.88
CA THR A 90 7.56 -1.94 7.91
C THR A 90 7.50 -1.46 6.46
N GLY A 91 6.55 -0.57 6.13
CA GLY A 91 6.50 0.08 4.82
C GLY A 91 7.74 0.95 4.58
N TYR A 92 8.23 1.63 5.62
CA TYR A 92 9.42 2.47 5.53
C TYR A 92 10.67 1.62 5.27
N ALA A 93 10.86 0.55 6.05
CA ALA A 93 11.99 -0.37 5.88
C ALA A 93 12.02 -0.97 4.46
N LEU A 94 10.87 -1.41 3.94
CA LEU A 94 10.76 -1.91 2.57
C LEU A 94 11.12 -0.83 1.54
N ALA A 95 10.63 0.40 1.71
CA ALA A 95 10.93 1.49 0.78
C ALA A 95 12.43 1.85 0.80
N GLU A 96 13.04 1.82 1.97
CA GLU A 96 14.47 2.01 2.20
C GLU A 96 15.32 0.94 1.51
N GLU A 97 14.94 -0.33 1.66
CA GLU A 97 15.60 -1.47 1.03
C GLU A 97 15.49 -1.42 -0.51
N ARG A 98 14.27 -1.21 -1.02
CA ARG A 98 13.95 -1.41 -2.43
C ARG A 98 14.16 -0.18 -3.30
N TYR A 99 13.86 1.01 -2.79
CA TYR A 99 13.72 2.20 -3.64
C TYR A 99 14.79 3.27 -3.45
N ARG A 100 15.51 3.29 -2.33
CA ARG A 100 16.52 4.32 -2.07
C ARG A 100 17.59 4.41 -3.17
N LYS A 101 17.93 3.29 -3.80
CA LYS A 101 18.99 3.21 -4.82
C LYS A 101 18.48 3.33 -6.26
N THR A 102 17.18 3.60 -6.46
CA THR A 102 16.58 3.65 -7.81
C THR A 102 16.87 4.94 -8.58
N GLY A 103 17.46 5.96 -7.94
CA GLY A 103 17.78 7.25 -8.58
C GLY A 103 16.58 8.19 -8.71
N VAL A 104 15.39 7.67 -9.02
CA VAL A 104 14.14 8.47 -9.11
C VAL A 104 13.60 8.88 -7.75
N VAL A 105 13.77 8.04 -6.71
CA VAL A 105 13.35 8.38 -5.35
C VAL A 105 14.41 9.24 -4.67
N MET A 106 14.13 10.54 -4.57
CA MET A 106 15.06 11.52 -4.00
C MET A 106 15.01 11.59 -2.47
N GLY A 107 13.98 11.03 -1.86
CA GLY A 107 13.79 11.07 -0.42
C GLY A 107 12.69 10.13 0.04
N LEU A 108 12.90 9.59 1.24
CA LEU A 108 11.95 8.73 1.94
C LEU A 108 11.49 9.42 3.22
N GLY A 109 10.24 9.19 3.62
CA GLY A 109 9.77 9.70 4.90
C GLY A 109 8.46 9.10 5.41
N TYR A 110 8.12 9.45 6.64
CA TYR A 110 6.79 9.23 7.16
C TYR A 110 5.84 10.34 6.73
N PHE A 111 4.66 9.96 6.25
CA PHE A 111 3.60 10.89 5.92
C PHE A 111 3.18 11.66 7.18
N PRO A 112 3.04 13.00 7.09
CA PRO A 112 2.64 13.80 8.24
C PRO A 112 1.26 13.39 8.73
N LEU A 113 0.98 13.67 10.00
CA LEU A 113 -0.38 13.69 10.51
C LEU A 113 -1.19 14.67 9.68
N ASP A 114 -2.43 14.29 9.37
CA ASP A 114 -3.36 15.11 8.59
C ASP A 114 -3.99 16.23 9.44
N PHE A 115 -3.15 16.83 10.28
CA PHE A 115 -3.41 18.03 11.05
C PHE A 115 -2.76 19.22 10.34
N TRP A 116 -3.45 20.36 10.33
CA TRP A 116 -3.09 21.52 9.51
C TRP A 116 -1.65 21.99 9.72
N ALA A 117 -1.16 22.05 10.96
CA ALA A 117 0.19 22.51 11.24
C ALA A 117 1.26 21.53 10.71
N CYS A 118 1.05 20.24 10.92
CA CYS A 118 1.95 19.17 10.48
C CYS A 118 1.98 19.08 8.95
N SER A 119 0.80 19.05 8.33
CA SER A 119 0.63 19.00 6.88
C SER A 119 1.20 20.26 6.22
N ALA A 120 0.87 21.47 6.70
CA ALA A 120 1.40 22.72 6.16
C ALA A 120 2.93 22.82 6.25
N ARG A 121 3.52 22.30 7.33
CA ARG A 121 4.98 22.25 7.49
C ARG A 121 5.62 21.28 6.48
N ALA A 122 5.06 20.08 6.34
CA ALA A 122 5.55 19.10 5.36
C ALA A 122 5.40 19.62 3.91
N TRP A 123 4.27 20.22 3.55
CA TRP A 123 4.05 20.80 2.22
C TRP A 123 5.05 21.92 1.87
N ARG A 124 5.47 22.72 2.86
CA ARG A 124 6.51 23.74 2.68
C ARG A 124 7.90 23.14 2.45
N ALA A 125 8.19 21.99 3.05
CA ALA A 125 9.46 21.29 2.85
C ALA A 125 9.50 20.53 1.53
N VAL A 126 8.43 19.78 1.21
CA VAL A 126 8.37 18.91 0.04
C VAL A 126 8.26 19.71 -1.26
N ARG A 127 7.34 20.70 -1.32
CA ARG A 127 7.03 21.50 -2.52
C ARG A 127 6.82 20.67 -3.80
N PRO A 128 5.86 19.72 -3.80
CA PRO A 128 5.63 18.89 -4.97
C PRO A 128 4.90 19.66 -6.09
N ASP A 129 5.03 19.15 -7.32
CA ASP A 129 4.22 19.54 -8.49
C ASP A 129 3.00 18.63 -8.68
N LEU A 130 3.00 17.45 -8.05
CA LEU A 130 1.93 16.46 -8.09
C LEU A 130 1.93 15.68 -6.77
N ALA A 131 0.75 15.46 -6.17
CA ALA A 131 0.59 14.51 -5.08
C ALA A 131 -0.17 13.27 -5.56
N ILE A 132 0.31 12.09 -5.19
CA ILE A 132 -0.31 10.81 -5.53
C ILE A 132 -0.65 10.07 -4.23
N LEU A 133 -1.92 9.74 -4.07
CA LEU A 133 -2.46 8.91 -2.99
C LEU A 133 -2.79 7.53 -3.54
N THR A 134 -2.41 6.47 -2.83
CA THR A 134 -2.67 5.09 -3.28
C THR A 134 -3.93 4.51 -2.63
N GLU A 135 -4.62 3.64 -3.36
CA GLU A 135 -5.76 2.85 -2.87
C GLU A 135 -6.89 3.66 -2.22
N GLY A 136 -7.09 3.47 -0.92
CA GLY A 136 -8.18 4.05 -0.15
C GLY A 136 -7.77 5.30 0.61
N GLU A 137 -6.59 5.86 0.34
CA GLU A 137 -6.07 7.00 1.06
C GLU A 137 -6.84 8.29 0.74
N ARG A 138 -7.32 8.95 1.79
CA ARG A 138 -8.13 10.18 1.73
C ARG A 138 -7.77 11.05 2.93
N TRP A 139 -7.03 12.12 2.69
CA TRP A 139 -6.46 13.00 3.71
C TRP A 139 -6.97 14.43 3.51
N PRO A 140 -8.09 14.81 4.15
CA PRO A 140 -8.75 16.10 3.91
C PRO A 140 -7.82 17.31 4.02
N GLU A 141 -6.95 17.32 5.03
CA GLU A 141 -6.05 18.45 5.22
C GLU A 141 -4.95 18.46 4.15
N HIS A 142 -4.35 17.32 3.83
CA HIS A 142 -3.37 17.19 2.75
C HIS A 142 -3.93 17.65 1.40
N MET A 143 -5.15 17.20 1.02
CA MET A 143 -5.81 17.62 -0.22
C MET A 143 -6.16 19.11 -0.22
N HIS A 144 -6.53 19.66 0.94
CA HIS A 144 -6.74 21.10 1.05
C HIS A 144 -5.44 21.91 0.89
N GLN A 145 -4.33 21.45 1.49
CA GLN A 145 -3.02 22.09 1.34
C GLN A 145 -2.53 22.05 -0.11
N ALA A 146 -2.83 20.97 -0.84
CA ALA A 146 -2.57 20.84 -2.27
C ALA A 146 -3.34 21.88 -3.08
N ALA A 147 -4.66 21.94 -2.87
CA ALA A 147 -5.55 22.89 -3.55
C ALA A 147 -5.13 24.35 -3.31
N GLY A 148 -4.79 24.71 -2.07
CA GLY A 148 -4.29 26.06 -1.73
C GLY A 148 -2.94 26.42 -2.37
N ARG A 149 -2.23 25.45 -2.94
CA ARG A 149 -0.96 25.62 -3.65
C ARG A 149 -1.07 25.39 -5.16
N GLY A 150 -2.28 25.12 -5.67
CA GLY A 150 -2.49 24.77 -7.08
C GLY A 150 -1.85 23.44 -7.48
N VAL A 151 -1.59 22.54 -6.53
CA VAL A 151 -0.97 21.24 -6.79
C VAL A 151 -2.07 20.18 -7.01
N PRO A 152 -2.08 19.47 -8.15
CA PRO A 152 -3.03 18.38 -8.39
C PRO A 152 -2.82 17.21 -7.43
N VAL A 153 -3.92 16.55 -7.06
CA VAL A 153 -3.91 15.32 -6.24
C VAL A 153 -4.59 14.20 -7.02
N VAL A 154 -3.84 13.14 -7.30
CA VAL A 154 -4.32 11.96 -8.03
C VAL A 154 -4.44 10.78 -7.10
N ALA A 155 -5.61 10.15 -7.04
CA ALA A 155 -5.76 8.85 -6.40
C ALA A 155 -5.47 7.74 -7.43
N VAL A 156 -4.50 6.88 -7.16
CA VAL A 156 -4.11 5.76 -8.03
C VAL A 156 -4.50 4.42 -7.42
N ASN A 157 -4.82 3.45 -8.28
CA ASN A 157 -5.38 2.17 -7.86
C ASN A 157 -6.55 2.37 -6.87
N ALA A 158 -7.35 3.41 -7.12
CA ALA A 158 -8.26 3.95 -6.11
C ALA A 158 -9.37 2.94 -5.81
N ARG A 159 -9.52 2.62 -4.52
CA ARG A 159 -10.46 1.59 -4.06
C ARG A 159 -11.30 2.09 -2.91
N LEU A 160 -12.56 1.70 -2.92
CA LEU A 160 -13.46 1.94 -1.81
C LEU A 160 -14.17 0.65 -1.41
N SER A 161 -13.57 -0.08 -0.46
CA SER A 161 -14.16 -1.31 0.09
C SER A 161 -15.59 -1.11 0.56
N ASP A 162 -16.39 -2.18 0.59
CA ASP A 162 -17.80 -2.11 1.03
C ASP A 162 -17.94 -1.53 2.43
N ARG A 163 -16.99 -1.86 3.31
CA ARG A 163 -16.95 -1.33 4.68
C ARG A 163 -16.75 0.19 4.69
N SER A 164 -15.79 0.69 3.91
CA SER A 164 -15.52 2.12 3.79
C SER A 164 -16.68 2.85 3.14
N PHE A 165 -17.23 2.30 2.06
CA PHE A 165 -18.40 2.82 1.36
C PHE A 165 -19.61 2.98 2.29
N ARG A 166 -19.97 1.92 3.04
CA ARG A 166 -21.07 1.98 4.02
C ARG A 166 -20.85 3.05 5.09
N ARG A 167 -19.64 3.20 5.61
CA ARG A 167 -19.32 4.25 6.59
C ARG A 167 -19.46 5.64 6.00
N MET A 168 -18.91 5.85 4.80
CA MET A 168 -19.01 7.14 4.12
C MET A 168 -20.46 7.49 3.79
N ARG A 169 -21.29 6.53 3.37
CA ARG A 169 -22.73 6.77 3.17
C ARG A 169 -23.43 7.28 4.42
N ARG A 170 -23.06 6.76 5.62
CA ARG A 170 -23.63 7.23 6.90
C ARG A 170 -23.23 8.67 7.25
N LEU A 171 -22.11 9.16 6.72
CA LEU A 171 -21.68 10.55 6.91
C LEU A 171 -22.46 11.53 6.01
N GLY A 172 -23.22 11.02 5.03
CA GLY A 172 -24.02 11.83 4.12
C GLY A 172 -23.17 12.91 3.42
N PRO A 173 -23.61 14.18 3.40
CA PRO A 173 -22.88 15.27 2.74
C PRO A 173 -21.45 15.48 3.26
N LEU A 174 -21.15 15.10 4.52
CA LEU A 174 -19.80 15.22 5.09
C LEU A 174 -18.80 14.28 4.40
N ALA A 175 -19.26 13.19 3.76
CA ALA A 175 -18.37 12.28 3.03
C ALA A 175 -17.63 12.98 1.88
N ARG A 176 -18.23 14.03 1.29
CA ARG A 176 -17.58 14.83 0.24
C ARG A 176 -16.31 15.53 0.73
N LEU A 177 -16.15 15.75 2.03
CA LEU A 177 -14.92 16.29 2.59
C LEU A 177 -13.72 15.35 2.36
N LEU A 178 -13.96 14.04 2.29
CA LEU A 178 -12.93 13.02 2.10
C LEU A 178 -12.49 12.86 0.64
N THR A 179 -13.25 13.41 -0.31
CA THR A 179 -12.96 13.33 -1.75
C THR A 179 -12.67 14.70 -2.36
N ARG A 180 -13.04 15.78 -1.67
CA ARG A 180 -12.79 17.15 -2.10
C ARG A 180 -11.29 17.43 -2.17
N GLY A 181 -10.84 17.85 -3.36
CA GLY A 181 -9.44 18.17 -3.65
C GLY A 181 -8.74 17.11 -4.51
N LEU A 182 -9.36 15.95 -4.73
CA LEU A 182 -8.92 15.02 -5.78
C LEU A 182 -9.16 15.67 -7.15
N THR A 183 -8.09 15.80 -7.95
CA THR A 183 -8.17 16.29 -9.33
C THR A 183 -8.35 15.16 -10.33
N ARG A 184 -7.87 13.95 -10.01
CA ARG A 184 -8.10 12.74 -10.81
C ARG A 184 -8.24 11.52 -9.90
N VAL A 185 -9.09 10.58 -10.29
CA VAL A 185 -9.24 9.28 -9.63
C VAL A 185 -9.05 8.19 -10.68
N LEU A 186 -7.99 7.41 -10.53
CA LEU A 186 -7.70 6.23 -11.35
C LEU A 186 -8.18 5.01 -10.56
N ALA A 187 -9.44 4.65 -10.78
CA ALA A 187 -10.16 3.63 -10.04
C ALA A 187 -9.74 2.22 -10.46
N ALA A 188 -9.68 1.30 -9.50
CA ALA A 188 -9.27 -0.08 -9.76
C ALA A 188 -10.32 -0.90 -10.51
N SER A 189 -11.59 -0.51 -10.41
CA SER A 189 -12.72 -1.17 -11.06
C SER A 189 -13.85 -0.17 -11.37
N ALA A 190 -14.79 -0.56 -12.24
CA ALA A 190 -16.00 0.22 -12.51
C ALA A 190 -16.83 0.45 -11.23
N GLY A 191 -16.96 -0.58 -10.38
CA GLY A 191 -17.67 -0.45 -9.11
C GLY A 191 -16.98 0.51 -8.13
N ASP A 192 -15.65 0.61 -8.15
CA ASP A 192 -14.94 1.64 -7.38
C ASP A 192 -15.20 3.04 -7.95
N ALA A 193 -15.21 3.20 -9.28
CA ALA A 193 -15.51 4.47 -9.95
C ALA A 193 -16.90 5.01 -9.57
N GLU A 194 -17.94 4.18 -9.70
CA GLU A 194 -19.31 4.52 -9.31
C GLU A 194 -19.41 4.98 -7.85
N ARG A 195 -18.66 4.33 -6.96
CA ARG A 195 -18.63 4.68 -5.54
C ARG A 195 -18.00 6.06 -5.30
N PHE A 196 -16.96 6.43 -6.05
CA PHE A 196 -16.37 7.77 -5.97
C PHE A 196 -17.31 8.84 -6.52
N GLU A 197 -18.03 8.56 -7.61
CA GLU A 197 -19.06 9.46 -8.16
C GLU A 197 -20.15 9.76 -7.13
N GLN A 198 -20.64 8.74 -6.43
CA GLN A 198 -21.63 8.90 -5.36
C GLN A 198 -21.16 9.82 -4.22
N PHE A 199 -19.86 9.99 -4.04
CA PHE A 199 -19.26 10.92 -3.07
C PHE A 199 -18.77 12.23 -3.69
N GLY A 200 -19.33 12.62 -4.82
CA GLY A 200 -19.20 13.96 -5.40
C GLY A 200 -17.93 14.19 -6.19
N VAL A 201 -17.21 13.14 -6.57
CA VAL A 201 -16.16 13.25 -7.59
C VAL A 201 -16.83 13.30 -8.97
N SER A 202 -16.48 14.27 -9.80
CA SER A 202 -17.02 14.36 -11.16
C SER A 202 -16.58 13.16 -11.99
N ALA A 203 -17.50 12.55 -12.76
CA ALA A 203 -17.20 11.45 -13.67
C ALA A 203 -16.07 11.80 -14.66
N ALA A 204 -15.96 13.06 -15.10
CA ALA A 204 -14.89 13.53 -15.98
C ALA A 204 -13.48 13.46 -15.33
N CYS A 205 -13.42 13.44 -14.00
CA CYS A 205 -12.18 13.30 -13.24
C CYS A 205 -11.83 11.84 -12.94
N ILE A 206 -12.71 10.89 -13.26
CA ILE A 206 -12.55 9.47 -12.93
C ILE A 206 -12.20 8.69 -14.21
N ALA A 207 -11.26 7.77 -14.09
CA ALA A 207 -10.97 6.77 -15.12
C ALA A 207 -10.76 5.41 -14.46
N VAL A 208 -11.23 4.34 -15.09
CA VAL A 208 -10.97 2.96 -14.63
C VAL A 208 -9.66 2.50 -15.26
N THR A 209 -8.65 2.20 -14.43
CA THR A 209 -7.31 1.81 -14.89
C THR A 209 -6.93 0.38 -14.53
N GLY A 210 -7.80 -0.34 -13.80
CA GLY A 210 -7.48 -1.67 -13.30
C GLY A 210 -6.66 -1.64 -12.00
N ASN A 211 -6.32 -2.83 -11.52
CA ASN A 211 -5.68 -3.00 -10.22
C ASN A 211 -4.16 -3.10 -10.34
N LEU A 212 -3.46 -2.06 -9.89
CA LEU A 212 -2.00 -1.97 -9.93
C LEU A 212 -1.27 -3.13 -9.22
N LYS A 213 -1.94 -3.83 -8.28
CA LYS A 213 -1.39 -5.04 -7.63
C LYS A 213 -1.24 -6.23 -8.58
N LEU A 214 -1.87 -6.18 -9.74
CA LEU A 214 -1.79 -7.22 -10.76
C LEU A 214 -0.66 -6.96 -11.76
N ASP A 215 -0.15 -5.73 -11.82
CA ASP A 215 0.97 -5.33 -12.69
C ASP A 215 2.34 -5.72 -12.11
N VAL A 216 2.35 -6.67 -11.17
CA VAL A 216 3.58 -7.20 -10.57
C VAL A 216 4.30 -8.03 -11.62
N VAL A 217 5.50 -7.58 -12.00
CA VAL A 217 6.42 -8.41 -12.78
C VAL A 217 6.91 -9.52 -11.87
N LEU A 218 6.44 -10.75 -12.13
CA LEU A 218 6.97 -11.93 -11.46
C LEU A 218 8.40 -12.16 -11.97
N PRO A 219 9.40 -12.33 -11.08
CA PRO A 219 10.74 -12.66 -11.52
C PRO A 219 10.70 -13.96 -12.31
N VAL A 220 11.36 -13.96 -13.46
CA VAL A 220 11.54 -15.19 -14.24
C VAL A 220 12.48 -16.08 -13.42
N VAL A 221 11.95 -17.18 -12.90
CA VAL A 221 12.75 -18.17 -12.18
C VAL A 221 13.61 -18.89 -13.21
N SER A 222 14.93 -18.84 -13.07
CA SER A 222 15.83 -19.55 -13.97
C SER A 222 15.63 -21.07 -13.86
N VAL A 223 16.09 -21.84 -14.86
CA VAL A 223 16.02 -23.31 -14.80
C VAL A 223 16.76 -23.85 -13.57
N GLU A 224 17.91 -23.24 -13.25
CA GLU A 224 18.74 -23.58 -12.10
C GLU A 224 18.05 -23.24 -10.77
N GLU A 225 17.41 -22.07 -10.68
CA GLU A 225 16.65 -21.67 -9.50
C GLU A 225 15.41 -22.55 -9.30
N ALA A 226 14.70 -22.89 -10.38
CA ALA A 226 13.56 -23.79 -10.33
C ALA A 226 13.98 -25.19 -9.88
N ALA A 227 15.11 -25.70 -10.38
CA ALA A 227 15.68 -26.97 -9.94
C ALA A 227 16.08 -26.91 -8.46
N ARG A 228 16.71 -25.82 -8.01
CA ARG A 228 17.03 -25.60 -6.60
C ARG A 228 15.78 -25.62 -5.72
N PHE A 229 14.73 -24.87 -6.08
CA PHE A 229 13.49 -24.85 -5.30
C PHE A 229 12.80 -26.21 -5.26
N ARG A 230 12.84 -26.98 -6.36
CA ARG A 230 12.31 -28.36 -6.36
C ARG A 230 13.06 -29.24 -5.36
N ARG A 231 14.39 -29.13 -5.29
CA ARG A 231 15.19 -29.86 -4.31
C ARG A 231 14.85 -29.47 -2.87
N GLU A 232 14.83 -28.17 -2.59
CA GLU A 232 14.49 -27.65 -1.26
C GLU A 232 13.08 -28.05 -0.79
N LEU A 233 12.15 -28.22 -1.73
CA LEU A 233 10.77 -28.62 -1.46
C LEU A 233 10.55 -30.15 -1.51
N GLY A 234 11.58 -30.96 -1.77
CA GLY A 234 11.46 -32.41 -1.89
C GLY A 234 10.62 -32.87 -3.11
N LEU A 235 10.66 -32.10 -4.19
CA LEU A 235 9.94 -32.33 -5.45
C LEU A 235 10.86 -32.84 -6.57
N GLU A 236 11.99 -33.46 -6.20
CA GLU A 236 13.07 -33.89 -7.11
C GLU A 236 12.65 -35.03 -8.03
N ASP A 237 11.90 -36.01 -7.53
CA ASP A 237 11.50 -37.24 -8.25
C ASP A 237 10.51 -37.00 -9.41
N SER A 238 10.32 -35.75 -9.81
CA SER A 238 9.17 -35.29 -10.59
C SER A 238 9.59 -34.38 -11.76
N GLU A 239 10.71 -34.70 -12.41
CA GLU A 239 11.19 -34.02 -13.63
C GLU A 239 10.32 -34.33 -14.87
N GLY A 240 9.35 -35.24 -14.78
CA GLY A 240 8.40 -35.52 -15.85
C GLY A 240 7.19 -34.56 -15.90
N PRO A 241 6.45 -34.50 -17.03
CA PRO A 241 5.23 -33.69 -17.21
C PRO A 241 4.03 -34.07 -16.30
N GLY A 242 4.25 -34.86 -15.26
CA GLY A 242 3.24 -35.40 -14.35
C GLY A 242 3.25 -34.84 -12.93
N LEU A 243 4.17 -33.94 -12.56
CA LEU A 243 4.18 -33.34 -11.21
C LEU A 243 2.91 -32.51 -10.99
N ARG A 244 2.08 -32.95 -10.05
CA ARG A 244 0.86 -32.25 -9.65
C ARG A 244 0.97 -31.88 -8.19
N VAL A 245 0.90 -30.58 -7.91
CA VAL A 245 0.99 -30.05 -6.55
C VAL A 245 -0.33 -29.36 -6.22
N LEU A 246 -0.96 -29.78 -5.14
CA LEU A 246 -2.02 -29.00 -4.50
C LEU A 246 -1.35 -28.01 -3.54
N LEU A 247 -1.44 -26.72 -3.85
CA LEU A 247 -0.84 -25.66 -3.05
C LEU A 247 -1.90 -24.94 -2.21
N GLY A 248 -1.74 -24.97 -0.89
CA GLY A 248 -2.38 -24.04 0.03
C GLY A 248 -1.42 -22.92 0.38
N ALA A 249 -1.59 -21.74 -0.23
CA ALA A 249 -0.74 -20.58 0.04
C ALA A 249 -1.45 -19.58 0.97
N SER A 250 -0.78 -19.19 2.05
CA SER A 250 -1.28 -18.25 3.07
C SER A 250 -2.56 -18.73 3.78
N THR A 251 -2.60 -20.02 4.14
CA THR A 251 -3.78 -20.67 4.76
C THR A 251 -4.04 -20.21 6.19
N TRP A 252 -5.32 -20.25 6.60
CA TRP A 252 -5.82 -19.93 7.94
C TRP A 252 -6.42 -21.16 8.63
N PRO A 253 -6.57 -21.13 9.98
CA PRO A 253 -7.15 -22.24 10.73
C PRO A 253 -8.47 -22.74 10.14
N GLY A 254 -8.50 -24.04 9.84
CA GLY A 254 -9.63 -24.73 9.21
C GLY A 254 -9.46 -24.94 7.70
N GLU A 255 -8.73 -24.06 7.00
CA GLU A 255 -8.43 -24.24 5.57
C GLU A 255 -7.43 -25.39 5.35
N GLU A 256 -6.47 -25.57 6.27
CA GLU A 256 -5.48 -26.65 6.16
C GLU A 256 -6.13 -28.03 6.24
N ALA A 257 -7.06 -28.23 7.19
CA ALA A 257 -7.79 -29.48 7.33
C ALA A 257 -8.58 -29.83 6.06
N ALA A 258 -9.22 -28.84 5.43
CA ALA A 258 -9.94 -29.02 4.18
C ALA A 258 -8.99 -29.40 3.02
N LEU A 259 -7.83 -28.77 2.93
CA LEU A 259 -6.80 -29.09 1.93
C LEU A 259 -6.23 -30.49 2.11
N ILE A 260 -5.96 -30.90 3.36
CA ILE A 260 -5.47 -32.25 3.68
C ILE A 260 -6.51 -33.29 3.30
N ALA A 261 -7.79 -33.07 3.63
CA ALA A 261 -8.88 -33.97 3.25
C ALA A 261 -9.00 -34.10 1.72
N ALA A 262 -8.97 -32.97 1.00
CA ALA A 262 -9.00 -32.98 -0.47
C ALA A 262 -7.78 -33.71 -1.06
N TRP A 263 -6.59 -33.46 -0.52
CA TRP A 263 -5.36 -34.12 -0.94
C TRP A 263 -5.42 -35.63 -0.72
N ARG A 264 -5.87 -36.11 0.45
CA ARG A 264 -6.02 -37.55 0.74
C ARG A 264 -6.88 -38.27 -0.32
N GLY A 265 -7.89 -37.58 -0.88
CA GLY A 265 -8.71 -38.11 -1.97
C GLY A 265 -8.03 -38.19 -3.36
N ILE A 266 -6.91 -37.47 -3.56
CA ILE A 266 -6.17 -37.44 -4.84
C ILE A 266 -4.71 -37.89 -4.71
N ALA A 267 -4.24 -38.21 -3.50
CA ALA A 267 -2.85 -38.57 -3.21
C ALA A 267 -2.41 -39.82 -4.00
N ALA A 268 -3.30 -40.83 -4.11
CA ALA A 268 -3.06 -42.04 -4.90
C ALA A 268 -2.82 -41.78 -6.40
N LYS A 269 -3.22 -40.60 -6.91
CA LYS A 269 -2.97 -40.16 -8.30
C LYS A 269 -1.62 -39.43 -8.44
N GLY A 270 -0.74 -39.55 -7.45
CA GLY A 270 0.61 -38.95 -7.45
C GLY A 270 0.67 -37.47 -7.06
N TRP A 271 -0.43 -36.87 -6.59
CA TRP A 271 -0.44 -35.47 -6.17
C TRP A 271 0.37 -35.26 -4.89
N ARG A 272 1.18 -34.19 -4.85
CA ARG A 272 1.86 -33.71 -3.64
C ARG A 272 1.06 -32.56 -3.02
N LEU A 273 1.17 -32.40 -1.71
CA LEU A 273 0.55 -31.30 -0.97
C LEU A 273 1.65 -30.36 -0.48
N LEU A 274 1.50 -29.07 -0.80
CA LEU A 274 2.35 -28.01 -0.25
C LEU A 274 1.46 -27.03 0.52
N ILE A 275 1.72 -26.86 1.81
CA ILE A 275 0.99 -25.91 2.67
C ILE A 275 1.98 -24.83 3.15
N VAL A 276 1.62 -23.58 2.89
CA VAL A 276 2.34 -22.40 3.35
C VAL A 276 1.39 -21.63 4.26
N PRO A 277 1.41 -21.86 5.59
CA PRO A 277 0.46 -21.23 6.49
C PRO A 277 0.69 -19.73 6.59
N ARG A 278 -0.38 -18.97 6.82
CA ARG A 278 -0.28 -17.52 7.10
C ARG A 278 0.63 -17.22 8.29
N HIS A 279 0.62 -18.14 9.25
CA HIS A 279 1.29 -18.08 10.54
C HIS A 279 2.24 -19.28 10.65
N ALA A 280 3.55 -19.04 10.45
CA ALA A 280 4.56 -20.10 10.43
C ALA A 280 4.65 -20.86 11.77
N GLU A 281 4.28 -20.21 12.87
CA GLU A 281 4.19 -20.79 14.21
C GLU A 281 3.19 -21.96 14.33
N ARG A 282 2.29 -22.12 13.36
CA ARG A 282 1.32 -23.23 13.32
C ARG A 282 1.84 -24.50 12.65
N ARG A 283 3.13 -24.56 12.29
CA ARG A 283 3.74 -25.72 11.64
C ARG A 283 3.43 -27.03 12.37
N ASP A 284 3.72 -27.09 13.67
CA ASP A 284 3.57 -28.32 14.47
C ASP A 284 2.10 -28.77 14.54
N GLU A 285 1.18 -27.81 14.65
CA GLU A 285 -0.27 -28.07 14.61
C GLU A 285 -0.69 -28.71 13.29
N ILE A 286 -0.16 -28.20 12.16
CA ILE A 286 -0.48 -28.69 10.81
C ILE A 286 0.18 -30.04 10.54
N GLU A 287 1.43 -30.24 10.98
CA GLU A 287 2.12 -31.54 10.87
C GLU A 287 1.34 -32.64 11.60
N ALA A 288 0.78 -32.35 12.77
CA ALA A 288 -0.07 -33.29 13.50
C ALA A 288 -1.37 -33.66 12.74
N MET A 289 -1.88 -32.80 11.85
CA MET A 289 -3.05 -33.11 11.01
C MET A 289 -2.71 -34.04 9.84
N LEU A 290 -1.43 -34.15 9.46
CA LEU A 290 -0.97 -35.00 8.37
C LEU A 290 -0.76 -36.45 8.81
N ALA A 291 -0.50 -36.68 10.09
CA ALA A 291 -0.49 -38.00 10.73
C ALA A 291 -1.83 -38.74 10.55
#